data_AF-U6LQ58-F1
#
_entry.id   AF-U6LQ58-F1
#
_cell.length_a   1.000
_cell.length_b   1.000
_cell.length_c   1.000
_cell.angle_alpha   90.00
_cell.angle_beta   90.00
_cell.angle_gamma   90.00
#
_symmetry.space_group_name_H-M   'P 1'
#
loop_
_entity.id
_entity.type
_entity.pdbx_description
1 polymer ?
#
loop_
_entity_poly.entity_id
_entity_poly.type
_entity_poly.pdbx_seq_one_letter_code
_entity_poly.pdbx_strand_id
1 'polypeptide(L)'
;MRGASEDAIRSALHEITEGKLDQTTEEYLVGMLKEETPNNAEEAHELIGAFIIDAGLAADDAESVVGGRICAAVIHTLQPLKQQQLQQLQQVQQQQLQLLQDEQQQQRCLQHLGDDQQQQQEQQQQQMSSSSTPSKLLGKFQAEPTAAAAETEAEPPKAAETRAPVRLQDLLRKRTEGDFSDPYLGIQQNAAMVNYNAPVIDGDSAAAEAAKQQQLQQQRRQQQREKQLRLLQEWEKNKPPIPPPQKRHGDKQLKRSGINPEAEGIIVDSFSISVAGRQLLVDTSLKLMKGRRYGLIGR
;
A
#
# COMPACT_ATOMS: atom_id res chain seq x y z
N MET A 1 0.89 20.88 -4.22
CA MET A 1 1.52 19.78 -4.98
C MET A 1 0.74 19.45 -6.27
N ARG A 2 0.14 20.46 -6.93
CA ARG A 2 -0.50 20.36 -8.24
C ARG A 2 0.34 21.19 -9.22
N GLY A 3 0.55 20.70 -10.44
CA GLY A 3 1.00 21.56 -11.55
C GLY A 3 1.89 20.87 -12.57
N ALA A 4 2.96 20.20 -12.13
CA ALA A 4 4.02 19.81 -13.07
C ALA A 4 3.61 18.77 -14.13
N SER A 5 2.62 17.91 -13.86
CA SER A 5 2.20 16.90 -14.82
C SER A 5 1.15 17.40 -15.82
N GLU A 6 0.27 18.33 -15.43
CA GLU A 6 -0.80 18.80 -16.30
C GLU A 6 -0.25 19.68 -17.42
N ASP A 7 0.63 20.63 -17.07
CA ASP A 7 1.26 21.52 -18.06
C ASP A 7 2.18 20.75 -19.02
N ALA A 8 2.79 19.65 -18.57
CA ALA A 8 3.61 18.78 -19.39
C ALA A 8 2.77 17.96 -20.39
N ILE A 9 1.65 17.38 -19.95
CA ILE A 9 0.72 16.66 -20.83
C ILE A 9 0.10 17.62 -21.84
N ARG A 10 -0.32 18.80 -21.37
CA ARG A 10 -0.86 19.86 -22.23
C ARG A 10 0.17 20.30 -23.26
N SER A 11 1.40 20.62 -22.85
CA SER A 11 2.46 21.00 -23.80
C SER A 11 2.74 19.90 -24.84
N ALA A 12 2.77 18.63 -24.42
CA ALA A 12 2.95 17.51 -25.33
C ALA A 12 1.78 17.37 -26.31
N LEU A 13 0.54 17.42 -25.83
CA LEU A 13 -0.65 17.39 -26.69
C LEU A 13 -0.67 18.57 -27.66
N HIS A 14 -0.36 19.78 -27.19
CA HIS A 14 -0.31 20.98 -28.02
C HIS A 14 0.76 20.89 -29.11
N GLU A 15 1.97 20.43 -28.76
CA GLU A 15 3.08 20.22 -29.68
C GLU A 15 2.74 19.17 -30.74
N ILE A 16 2.16 18.04 -30.32
CA ILE A 16 1.85 16.93 -31.22
C ILE A 16 0.66 17.23 -32.13
N THR A 17 -0.34 17.96 -31.63
CA THR A 17 -1.55 18.29 -32.38
C THR A 17 -1.40 19.56 -33.22
N GLU A 18 -0.23 20.22 -33.17
CA GLU A 18 0.06 21.51 -33.81
C GLU A 18 -0.97 22.59 -33.46
N GLY A 19 -1.59 22.50 -32.27
CA GLY A 19 -2.66 23.40 -31.83
C GLY A 19 -3.98 23.27 -32.62
N LYS A 20 -4.20 22.15 -33.33
CA LYS A 20 -5.48 21.88 -34.03
C LYS A 20 -6.61 21.54 -33.07
N LEU A 21 -6.30 21.13 -31.84
CA LEU A 21 -7.29 20.88 -30.81
C LEU A 21 -7.78 22.19 -30.17
N ASP A 22 -9.09 22.32 -29.96
CA ASP A 22 -9.64 23.40 -29.15
C ASP A 22 -9.18 23.27 -27.70
N GLN A 23 -8.98 24.40 -27.02
CA GLN A 23 -8.51 24.45 -25.63
C GLN A 23 -9.41 23.65 -24.69
N THR A 24 -10.73 23.65 -24.92
CA THR A 24 -11.69 22.92 -24.09
C THR A 24 -11.50 21.41 -24.25
N THR A 25 -11.29 20.95 -25.48
CA THR A 25 -11.04 19.53 -25.78
C THR A 25 -9.70 19.10 -25.21
N GLU A 26 -8.67 19.95 -25.32
CA GLU A 26 -7.35 19.68 -24.77
C GLU A 26 -7.40 19.50 -23.24
N GLU A 27 -8.11 20.39 -22.54
CA GLU A 27 -8.34 20.28 -21.10
C GLU A 27 -9.05 19.00 -20.70
N TYR A 28 -10.04 18.59 -21.49
CA TYR A 28 -10.77 17.34 -21.29
C TYR A 28 -9.86 16.12 -21.49
N LEU A 29 -9.05 16.09 -22.55
CA LEU A 29 -8.11 14.99 -22.82
C LEU A 29 -7.03 14.89 -21.73
N VAL A 30 -6.50 16.01 -21.26
CA VAL A 30 -5.56 16.05 -20.13
C VAL A 30 -6.20 15.45 -18.88
N GLY A 31 -7.47 15.77 -18.62
CA GLY A 31 -8.26 15.19 -17.53
C GLY A 31 -8.33 13.67 -17.61
N MET A 32 -8.75 13.13 -18.76
CA MET A 32 -8.87 11.68 -18.95
C MET A 32 -7.53 10.94 -18.83
N LEU A 33 -6.48 11.46 -19.48
CA LEU A 33 -5.14 10.85 -19.43
C LEU A 33 -4.57 10.84 -18.01
N LYS A 34 -4.93 11.83 -17.19
CA LYS A 34 -4.53 11.91 -15.79
C LYS A 34 -5.30 10.94 -14.89
N GLU A 35 -6.59 10.73 -15.17
CA GLU A 35 -7.42 9.83 -14.37
C GLU A 35 -7.13 8.35 -14.66
N GLU A 36 -6.99 7.96 -15.93
CA GLU A 36 -6.79 6.56 -16.30
C GLU A 36 -5.31 6.14 -16.44
N THR A 37 -4.39 7.08 -16.71
CA THR A 37 -2.94 6.84 -16.81
C THR A 37 -2.58 5.61 -17.68
N PRO A 38 -2.85 5.65 -19.00
CA PRO A 38 -2.64 4.50 -19.87
C PRO A 38 -1.18 4.04 -19.83
N ASN A 39 -0.98 2.72 -19.76
CA ASN A 39 0.36 2.12 -19.73
C ASN A 39 0.92 1.89 -21.14
N ASN A 40 0.02 1.70 -22.11
CA ASN A 40 0.34 1.29 -23.47
C ASN A 40 -0.30 2.23 -24.49
N ALA A 41 0.32 2.36 -25.66
CA ALA A 41 -0.19 3.23 -26.73
C ALA A 41 -1.59 2.82 -27.21
N GLU A 42 -1.91 1.53 -27.13
CA GLU A 42 -3.24 0.98 -27.45
C GLU A 42 -4.30 1.47 -26.45
N GLU A 43 -4.05 1.39 -25.14
CA GLU A 43 -4.97 1.88 -24.10
C GLU A 43 -5.19 3.40 -24.23
N ALA A 44 -4.12 4.15 -24.50
CA ALA A 44 -4.24 5.58 -24.79
C ALA A 44 -5.07 5.82 -26.05
N HIS A 45 -4.90 5.01 -27.08
CA HIS A 45 -5.70 5.12 -28.31
C HIS A 45 -7.19 4.80 -28.06
N GLU A 46 -7.52 3.80 -27.24
CA GLU A 46 -8.91 3.53 -26.85
C GLU A 46 -9.54 4.70 -26.09
N LEU A 47 -8.75 5.39 -25.26
CA LEU A 47 -9.19 6.52 -24.44
C LEU A 47 -9.41 7.81 -25.24
N ILE A 48 -8.43 8.19 -26.05
CA ILE A 48 -8.41 9.51 -26.71
C ILE A 48 -8.54 9.43 -28.24
N GLY A 49 -8.50 8.24 -28.82
CA GLY A 49 -8.48 8.02 -30.28
C GLY A 49 -9.69 8.59 -31.00
N ALA A 50 -10.89 8.39 -30.45
CA ALA A 50 -12.12 8.96 -31.02
C ALA A 50 -12.05 10.50 -31.12
N PHE A 51 -11.50 11.17 -30.10
CA PHE A 51 -11.35 12.63 -30.09
C PHE A 51 -10.31 13.14 -31.09
N ILE A 52 -9.26 12.35 -31.34
CA ILE A 52 -8.24 12.67 -32.36
C ILE A 52 -8.87 12.60 -33.76
N ILE A 53 -9.73 11.61 -34.01
CA ILE A 53 -10.46 11.45 -35.28
C ILE A 53 -11.47 12.60 -35.45
N ASP A 54 -12.26 12.90 -34.41
CA ASP A 54 -13.25 13.99 -34.43
C ASP A 54 -12.59 15.37 -34.62
N ALA A 55 -11.37 15.55 -34.12
CA ALA A 55 -10.57 16.76 -34.34
C ALA A 55 -9.98 16.87 -35.76
N GLY A 56 -10.18 15.87 -36.62
CA GLY A 56 -9.67 15.84 -37.99
C GLY A 56 -8.16 15.63 -38.09
N LEU A 57 -7.54 15.06 -37.05
CA LEU A 57 -6.10 14.71 -37.06
C LEU A 57 -5.82 13.40 -37.80
N ALA A 58 -6.84 12.55 -37.95
CA ALA A 58 -6.80 11.33 -38.74
C ALA A 58 -8.12 11.19 -39.51
N ALA A 59 -8.09 10.72 -40.76
CA ALA A 59 -9.31 10.53 -41.54
C ALA A 59 -10.07 9.26 -41.13
N ASP A 60 -9.32 8.18 -40.83
CA ASP A 60 -9.87 6.85 -40.60
C ASP A 60 -9.17 6.15 -39.42
N ASP A 61 -9.81 5.11 -38.85
CA ASP A 61 -9.19 4.21 -37.86
C ASP A 61 -7.92 3.54 -38.41
N ALA A 62 -7.79 3.37 -39.74
CA ALA A 62 -6.59 2.83 -40.37
C ALA A 62 -5.43 3.86 -40.39
N GLU A 63 -5.74 5.14 -40.50
CA GLU A 63 -4.78 6.24 -40.31
C GLU A 63 -4.53 6.53 -38.83
N SER A 64 -5.22 5.84 -37.92
CA SER A 64 -4.96 5.93 -36.48
C SER A 64 -3.56 5.45 -36.09
N VAL A 65 -2.76 4.92 -37.01
CA VAL A 65 -1.30 4.80 -36.82
C VAL A 65 -0.68 6.16 -36.48
N VAL A 66 -1.19 7.27 -37.04
CA VAL A 66 -0.85 8.64 -36.63
C VAL A 66 -1.29 8.86 -35.19
N GLY A 67 -2.55 8.54 -34.85
CA GLY A 67 -3.06 8.58 -33.47
C GLY A 67 -2.23 7.75 -32.48
N GLY A 68 -1.72 6.59 -32.89
CA GLY A 68 -0.83 5.72 -32.13
C GLY A 68 0.54 6.34 -31.92
N ARG A 69 1.07 7.10 -32.88
CA ARG A 69 2.30 7.90 -32.68
C ARG A 69 2.06 9.04 -31.70
N ILE A 70 0.91 9.71 -31.76
CA ILE A 70 0.51 10.73 -30.79
C ILE A 70 0.44 10.11 -29.40
N CYS A 71 -0.27 8.99 -29.25
CA CYS A 71 -0.41 8.27 -28.00
C CYS A 71 0.94 7.78 -27.46
N ALA A 72 1.80 7.23 -28.32
CA ALA A 72 3.14 6.79 -27.94
C ALA A 72 4.02 7.95 -27.46
N ALA A 73 3.96 9.11 -28.13
CA ALA A 73 4.68 10.31 -27.72
C ALA A 73 4.18 10.83 -26.36
N VAL A 74 2.86 10.88 -26.16
CA VAL A 74 2.23 11.25 -24.88
C VAL A 74 2.69 10.31 -23.76
N ILE A 75 2.69 8.99 -23.99
CA ILE A 75 3.16 8.01 -23.00
C ILE A 75 4.64 8.19 -22.70
N HIS A 76 5.46 8.44 -23.73
CA HIS A 76 6.88 8.69 -23.54
C HIS A 76 7.13 9.93 -22.66
N THR A 77 6.33 10.99 -22.79
CA THR A 77 6.38 12.15 -21.88
C THR A 77 5.83 11.85 -20.47
N LEU A 78 4.85 10.96 -20.34
CA LEU A 78 4.25 10.58 -19.06
C LEU A 78 5.13 9.62 -18.23
N GLN A 79 5.90 8.76 -18.91
CA GLN A 79 6.75 7.76 -18.27
C GLN A 79 7.76 8.33 -17.25
N PRO A 80 8.55 9.37 -17.56
CA PRO A 80 9.47 9.96 -16.59
C PRO A 80 8.73 10.59 -15.40
N LEU A 81 7.55 11.18 -15.62
CA LEU A 81 6.73 11.75 -14.55
C LEU A 81 6.23 10.66 -13.58
N LYS A 82 5.76 9.53 -14.12
CA LYS A 82 5.35 8.36 -13.31
C LYS A 82 6.54 7.83 -12.51
N GLN A 83 7.72 7.73 -13.14
CA GLN A 83 8.93 7.29 -12.47
C GLN A 83 9.36 8.25 -11.35
N GLN A 84 9.27 9.56 -11.59
CA GLN A 84 9.57 10.58 -10.60
C GLN A 84 8.58 10.53 -9.42
N GLN A 85 7.29 10.35 -9.69
CA GLN A 85 6.28 10.21 -8.63
C GLN A 85 6.53 8.97 -7.77
N LEU A 86 6.91 7.85 -8.39
CA LEU A 86 7.21 6.60 -7.70
C LEU A 86 8.49 6.72 -6.85
N GLN A 87 9.52 7.41 -7.36
CA GLN A 87 10.72 7.75 -6.60
C GLN A 87 10.41 8.66 -5.39
N GLN A 88 9.55 9.67 -5.56
CA GLN A 88 9.12 10.52 -4.45
C GLN A 88 8.38 9.72 -3.37
N LEU A 89 7.47 8.84 -3.78
CA LEU A 89 6.75 7.98 -2.86
C LEU A 89 7.68 7.03 -2.10
N GLN A 90 8.68 6.48 -2.79
CA GLN A 90 9.72 5.66 -2.18
C GLN A 90 10.59 6.45 -1.19
N GLN A 91 10.96 7.70 -1.52
CA GLN A 91 11.68 8.58 -0.59
C GLN A 91 10.86 8.88 0.66
N VAL A 92 9.57 9.20 0.51
CA VAL A 92 8.67 9.45 1.65
C VAL A 92 8.57 8.20 2.53
N GLN A 93 8.48 7.01 1.93
CA GLN A 93 8.46 5.75 2.67
C GLN A 93 9.77 5.52 3.45
N GLN A 94 10.93 5.79 2.83
CA GLN A 94 12.23 5.71 3.51
C GLN A 94 12.37 6.72 4.65
N GLN A 95 11.90 7.95 4.47
CA GLN A 95 11.89 8.95 5.54
C GLN A 95 11.01 8.52 6.73
N GLN A 96 9.84 7.93 6.46
CA GLN A 96 8.98 7.39 7.54
C GLN A 96 9.66 6.23 8.29
N LEU A 97 10.36 5.35 7.58
CA LEU A 97 11.15 4.27 8.20
C LEU A 97 12.30 4.83 9.05
N GLN A 98 12.97 5.88 8.59
CA GLN A 98 14.04 6.53 9.35
C GLN A 98 13.50 7.13 10.65
N LEU A 99 12.38 7.86 10.58
CA LEU A 99 11.74 8.44 11.78
C LEU A 99 11.33 7.37 12.80
N LEU A 100 10.81 6.23 12.33
CA LEU A 100 10.50 5.08 13.19
C LEU A 100 11.75 4.49 13.86
N GLN A 101 12.87 4.41 13.13
CA GLN A 101 14.14 3.94 13.69
C GLN A 101 14.67 4.93 14.74
N ASP A 102 14.60 6.22 14.46
CA ASP A 102 15.03 7.28 15.37
C ASP A 102 14.18 7.26 16.66
N GLU A 103 12.86 7.06 16.54
CA GLU A 103 11.96 6.94 17.70
C GLU A 103 12.30 5.70 18.55
N GLN A 104 12.58 4.55 17.92
CA GLN A 104 13.01 3.34 18.63
C GLN A 104 14.36 3.53 19.33
N GLN A 105 15.27 4.28 18.73
CA GLN A 105 16.57 4.59 19.33
C GLN A 105 16.41 5.52 20.53
N GLN A 106 15.55 6.55 20.44
CA GLN A 106 15.20 7.41 21.56
C GLN A 106 14.60 6.62 22.72
N GLN A 107 13.69 5.67 22.44
CA GLN A 107 13.12 4.80 23.47
C GLN A 107 14.18 3.94 24.18
N ARG A 108 15.15 3.39 23.44
CA ARG A 108 16.28 2.65 24.05
C ARG A 108 17.16 3.54 24.92
N CYS A 109 17.43 4.77 24.49
CA CYS A 109 18.20 5.73 25.29
C CYS A 109 17.49 6.07 26.62
N LEU A 110 16.16 6.23 26.59
CA LEU A 110 15.35 6.46 27.79
C LEU A 110 15.33 5.25 28.73
N GLN A 111 15.29 4.03 28.19
CA GLN A 111 15.36 2.80 28.99
C GLN A 111 16.70 2.69 29.72
N HIS A 112 17.82 2.91 29.02
CA HIS A 112 19.14 2.90 29.65
C HIS A 112 19.29 3.94 30.77
N LEU A 113 18.74 5.15 30.58
CA LEU A 113 18.73 6.17 31.64
C LEU A 113 17.93 5.74 32.87
N GLY A 114 16.86 4.97 32.68
CA GLY A 114 16.06 4.40 33.77
C GLY A 114 16.82 3.33 34.54
N ASP A 115 17.51 2.43 33.83
CA ASP A 115 18.29 1.35 34.43
C ASP A 115 19.46 1.88 35.27
N ASP A 116 20.15 2.93 34.79
CA ASP A 116 21.25 3.58 35.52
C ASP A 116 20.77 4.23 36.83
N GLN A 117 19.60 4.87 36.83
CA GLN A 117 19.00 5.41 38.06
C GLN A 117 18.61 4.29 39.04
N GLN A 118 18.07 3.19 38.54
CA GLN A 118 17.68 2.06 39.38
C GLN A 118 18.91 1.39 40.02
N GLN A 119 20.00 1.20 39.27
CA GLN A 119 21.26 0.70 39.82
C GLN A 119 21.87 1.64 40.88
N GLN A 120 21.84 2.96 40.66
CA GLN A 120 22.29 3.91 41.69
C GLN A 120 21.45 3.82 42.96
N GLN A 121 20.15 3.63 42.83
CA GLN A 121 19.24 3.49 43.98
C GLN A 121 19.48 2.17 44.74
N GLU A 122 19.73 1.06 44.04
CA GLU A 122 20.13 -0.21 44.65
C GLU A 122 21.50 -0.10 45.34
N GLN A 123 22.48 0.56 44.72
CA GLN A 123 23.78 0.78 45.35
C GLN A 123 23.67 1.60 46.63
N GLN A 124 22.81 2.64 46.66
CA GLN A 124 22.54 3.40 47.88
C GLN A 124 21.87 2.53 48.96
N GLN A 125 20.92 1.66 48.62
CA GLN A 125 20.30 0.74 49.58
C GLN A 125 21.29 -0.29 50.14
N GLN A 126 22.22 -0.79 49.33
CA GLN A 126 23.27 -1.71 49.77
C GLN A 126 24.29 -1.03 50.70
N GLN A 127 24.62 0.25 50.46
CA GLN A 127 25.47 1.02 51.38
C GLN A 127 24.79 1.27 52.73
N MET A 128 23.46 1.46 52.74
CA MET A 128 22.71 1.61 53.99
C MET A 128 22.62 0.30 54.78
N SER A 129 22.46 -0.84 54.11
CA SER A 129 22.30 -2.16 54.77
C SER A 129 23.61 -2.77 55.26
N SER A 130 24.76 -2.44 54.65
CA SER A 130 26.08 -2.96 55.05
C SER A 130 26.66 -2.38 56.34
N SER A 131 25.98 -1.42 56.98
CA SER A 131 26.33 -0.94 58.32
C SER A 131 25.80 -1.81 59.47
N SER A 132 25.05 -2.87 59.17
CA SER A 132 24.57 -3.85 60.15
C SER A 132 25.50 -5.07 60.20
N THR A 133 26.32 -5.15 61.26
CA THR A 133 27.27 -6.24 61.56
C THR A 133 26.63 -7.64 61.59
N PRO A 134 27.22 -8.65 60.90
CA PRO A 134 26.91 -10.05 61.14
C PRO A 134 27.94 -10.70 62.07
N SER A 135 27.43 -11.38 63.10
CA SER A 135 28.20 -12.32 63.92
C SER A 135 28.37 -13.67 63.19
N LYS A 136 29.63 -14.12 63.16
CA LYS A 136 30.19 -15.46 62.85
C LYS A 136 29.21 -16.65 62.82
N LEU A 137 29.33 -17.51 61.80
CA LEU A 137 29.72 -18.93 61.99
C LEU A 137 30.05 -19.68 60.69
N LEU A 138 31.31 -20.10 60.65
CA LEU A 138 31.98 -21.25 60.03
C LEU A 138 31.13 -22.32 59.29
N GLY A 139 31.58 -22.70 58.09
CA GLY A 139 31.17 -23.93 57.41
C GLY A 139 32.04 -24.22 56.18
N LYS A 140 33.12 -24.99 56.37
CA LYS A 140 33.98 -25.55 55.30
C LYS A 140 33.19 -26.60 54.51
N PHE A 141 33.24 -26.57 53.17
CA PHE A 141 33.17 -27.79 52.36
C PHE A 141 34.02 -27.66 51.09
N GLN A 142 34.93 -28.61 50.97
CA GLN A 142 35.80 -28.93 49.84
C GLN A 142 35.00 -29.71 48.78
N ALA A 143 35.20 -29.40 47.50
CA ALA A 143 35.16 -30.40 46.41
C ALA A 143 35.73 -29.80 45.12
N GLU A 144 36.95 -30.23 44.77
CA GLU A 144 37.42 -30.47 43.40
C GLU A 144 36.55 -31.57 42.74
N PRO A 145 36.49 -31.75 41.38
CA PRO A 145 37.70 -32.04 40.61
C PRO A 145 37.73 -31.79 39.07
N THR A 146 38.96 -31.91 38.56
CA THR A 146 39.43 -32.56 37.32
C THR A 146 39.04 -32.07 35.91
N ALA A 147 40.12 -31.85 35.16
CA ALA A 147 40.26 -31.81 33.72
C ALA A 147 39.90 -33.13 33.01
N ALA A 148 39.53 -33.05 31.72
CA ALA A 148 39.94 -34.00 30.68
C ALA A 148 39.60 -33.46 29.28
N ALA A 149 40.59 -33.48 28.41
CA ALA A 149 40.47 -33.35 26.96
C ALA A 149 39.96 -34.65 26.33
N ALA A 150 39.29 -34.58 25.17
CA ALA A 150 39.27 -35.65 24.18
C ALA A 150 38.76 -35.11 22.83
N GLU A 151 39.63 -35.19 21.82
CA GLU A 151 39.31 -35.18 20.40
C GLU A 151 38.55 -36.46 20.04
N THR A 152 37.54 -36.43 19.15
CA THR A 152 37.13 -37.62 18.38
C THR A 152 36.37 -37.23 17.09
N GLU A 153 37.08 -37.37 15.97
CA GLU A 153 36.71 -37.92 14.65
C GLU A 153 35.33 -37.61 14.02
N ALA A 154 35.43 -37.04 12.81
CA ALA A 154 34.40 -36.97 11.80
C ALA A 154 34.32 -38.28 10.99
N GLU A 155 33.11 -38.85 10.86
CA GLU A 155 32.79 -39.87 9.86
C GLU A 155 31.72 -39.36 8.86
N PRO A 156 31.76 -39.84 7.59
CA PRO A 156 31.07 -39.20 6.46
C PRO A 156 29.59 -39.59 6.31
N PRO A 157 28.77 -38.75 5.64
CA PRO A 157 27.37 -39.07 5.35
C PRO A 157 27.26 -40.22 4.33
N LYS A 158 26.53 -41.28 4.70
CA LYS A 158 26.08 -42.37 3.81
C LYS A 158 25.27 -41.82 2.64
N ALA A 159 25.63 -42.28 1.44
CA ALA A 159 25.02 -41.95 0.17
C ALA A 159 23.49 -42.16 0.17
N ALA A 160 22.76 -41.15 -0.30
CA ALA A 160 21.35 -41.26 -0.61
C ALA A 160 21.14 -42.18 -1.83
N GLU A 161 20.44 -43.29 -1.63
CA GLU A 161 19.95 -44.14 -2.72
C GLU A 161 19.01 -43.33 -3.64
N THR A 162 19.39 -43.19 -4.90
CA THR A 162 18.53 -42.66 -5.95
C THR A 162 17.39 -43.63 -6.22
N ARG A 163 16.22 -43.38 -5.62
CA ARG A 163 14.97 -44.05 -6.00
C ARG A 163 14.63 -43.73 -7.46
N ALA A 164 14.44 -44.79 -8.25
CA ALA A 164 14.12 -44.73 -9.67
C ALA A 164 12.81 -43.94 -9.94
N PRO A 165 12.67 -43.31 -11.13
CA PRO A 165 11.47 -42.55 -11.48
C PRO A 165 10.23 -43.45 -11.50
N VAL A 166 9.23 -43.04 -10.73
CA VAL A 166 7.92 -43.70 -10.64
C VAL A 166 7.28 -43.72 -12.03
N ARG A 167 6.89 -44.91 -12.51
CA ARG A 167 6.19 -45.07 -13.78
C ARG A 167 4.77 -44.51 -13.66
N LEU A 168 4.41 -43.62 -14.58
CA LEU A 168 3.09 -42.99 -14.70
C LEU A 168 1.91 -43.98 -14.69
N GLN A 169 2.14 -45.24 -15.05
CA GLN A 169 1.11 -46.28 -15.08
C GLN A 169 0.67 -46.74 -13.69
N ASP A 170 1.49 -46.55 -12.65
CA ASP A 170 1.16 -46.90 -11.26
C ASP A 170 0.25 -45.87 -10.58
N LEU A 171 0.18 -44.64 -11.11
CA LEU A 171 -0.67 -43.56 -10.58
C LEU A 171 -2.15 -43.70 -10.96
N LEU A 172 -2.49 -44.47 -11.99
CA LEU A 172 -3.88 -44.58 -12.46
C LEU A 172 -4.71 -45.66 -11.74
N ARG A 173 -4.09 -46.58 -10.98
CA ARG A 173 -4.82 -47.73 -10.40
C ARG A 173 -5.30 -47.56 -8.97
N LYS A 174 -5.02 -46.44 -8.29
CA LYS A 174 -5.42 -46.19 -6.89
C LYS A 174 -6.25 -44.92 -6.70
N ARG A 175 -7.33 -44.75 -7.47
CA ARG A 175 -8.41 -43.80 -7.11
C ARG A 175 -9.54 -44.58 -6.44
N THR A 176 -9.43 -44.75 -5.12
CA THR A 176 -10.57 -45.00 -4.25
C THR A 176 -10.92 -43.69 -3.56
N GLU A 177 -12.21 -43.40 -3.52
CA GLU A 177 -12.83 -42.12 -3.14
C GLU A 177 -12.41 -41.68 -1.72
N GLY A 178 -11.70 -40.56 -1.60
CA GLY A 178 -11.38 -39.93 -0.30
C GLY A 178 -10.08 -39.13 -0.26
N ASP A 179 -9.07 -39.48 -1.06
CA ASP A 179 -7.74 -38.87 -0.96
C ASP A 179 -7.50 -37.85 -2.07
N PHE A 180 -7.83 -36.59 -1.82
CA PHE A 180 -7.36 -35.48 -2.65
C PHE A 180 -5.92 -35.13 -2.27
N SER A 181 -4.98 -35.95 -2.73
CA SER A 181 -3.55 -35.64 -2.67
C SER A 181 -3.24 -34.61 -3.77
N ASP A 182 -3.11 -33.34 -3.40
CA ASP A 182 -2.60 -32.32 -4.32
C ASP A 182 -1.12 -32.58 -4.64
N PRO A 183 -0.78 -32.97 -5.88
CA PRO A 183 0.59 -33.33 -6.26
C PRO A 183 1.54 -32.13 -6.35
N TYR A 184 1.02 -30.89 -6.33
CA TYR A 184 1.84 -29.68 -6.35
C TYR A 184 2.17 -29.16 -4.96
N LEU A 185 1.34 -29.49 -3.95
CA LEU A 185 1.54 -29.01 -2.57
C LEU A 185 2.03 -30.10 -1.60
N GLY A 186 1.90 -31.39 -1.93
CA GLY A 186 2.45 -32.49 -1.11
C GLY A 186 1.80 -32.65 0.28
N ILE A 187 0.65 -32.02 0.53
CA ILE A 187 -0.03 -32.07 1.83
C ILE A 187 -1.01 -33.25 1.83
N GLN A 188 -0.60 -34.37 2.45
CA GLN A 188 -1.49 -35.51 2.69
C GLN A 188 -2.33 -35.25 3.94
N GLN A 189 -3.66 -35.12 3.79
CA GLN A 189 -4.58 -34.77 4.88
C GLN A 189 -4.90 -35.91 5.87
N ASN A 190 -4.43 -37.14 5.64
CA ASN A 190 -4.82 -38.29 6.48
C ASN A 190 -3.98 -38.49 7.74
N ALA A 191 -3.05 -37.58 8.05
CA ALA A 191 -2.47 -37.49 9.39
C ALA A 191 -3.29 -36.49 10.19
N ALA A 192 -4.27 -36.98 10.93
CA ALA A 192 -4.92 -36.25 12.01
C ALA A 192 -3.84 -35.57 12.88
N MET A 193 -3.71 -34.26 12.73
CA MET A 193 -3.22 -33.31 13.72
C MET A 193 -1.95 -33.73 14.50
N VAL A 194 -0.96 -34.31 13.83
CA VAL A 194 0.39 -34.46 14.41
C VAL A 194 1.15 -33.19 14.07
N ASN A 195 1.20 -32.25 15.01
CA ASN A 195 2.05 -31.08 14.91
C ASN A 195 3.52 -31.55 14.95
N TYR A 196 4.16 -31.68 13.78
CA TYR A 196 5.57 -32.08 13.64
C TYR A 196 6.57 -31.07 14.27
N ASN A 197 6.10 -29.96 14.85
CA ASN A 197 6.92 -29.08 15.69
C ASN A 197 6.93 -29.48 17.18
N ALA A 198 6.29 -30.59 17.57
CA ALA A 198 6.49 -31.15 18.91
C ALA A 198 7.89 -31.76 18.98
N PRO A 199 8.81 -31.25 19.83
CA PRO A 199 10.14 -31.82 19.95
C PRO A 199 10.01 -33.28 20.39
N VAL A 200 10.55 -34.19 19.60
CA VAL A 200 10.74 -35.59 19.98
C VAL A 200 11.72 -35.58 21.14
N ILE A 201 11.23 -35.89 22.35
CA ILE A 201 12.04 -35.93 23.56
C ILE A 201 12.68 -37.31 23.62
N ASP A 202 13.80 -37.46 22.93
CA ASP A 202 14.71 -38.57 23.13
C ASP A 202 15.72 -38.21 24.22
N GLY A 203 15.60 -38.88 25.37
CA GLY A 203 16.72 -39.37 26.19
C GLY A 203 17.55 -38.41 27.04
N ASP A 204 17.81 -37.17 26.65
CA ASP A 204 18.87 -36.37 27.29
C ASP A 204 18.33 -35.16 28.08
N SER A 205 18.77 -35.04 29.34
CA SER A 205 18.31 -34.01 30.31
C SER A 205 18.46 -32.56 29.78
N ALA A 206 19.43 -32.30 28.90
CA ALA A 206 19.61 -31.00 28.25
C ALA A 206 18.54 -30.67 27.18
N ALA A 207 18.01 -31.69 26.48
CA ALA A 207 16.97 -31.50 25.48
C ALA A 207 15.62 -31.12 26.12
N ALA A 208 15.35 -31.63 27.33
CA ALA A 208 14.15 -31.28 28.10
C ALA A 208 14.15 -29.81 28.57
N GLU A 209 15.32 -29.25 28.94
CA GLU A 209 15.44 -27.83 29.28
C GLU A 209 15.31 -26.92 28.06
N ALA A 210 15.89 -27.30 26.92
CA ALA A 210 15.73 -26.57 25.65
C ALA A 210 14.26 -26.57 25.17
N ALA A 211 13.55 -27.69 25.31
CA ALA A 211 12.13 -27.78 24.98
C ALA A 211 11.26 -26.87 25.86
N LYS A 212 11.55 -26.78 27.17
CA LYS A 212 10.87 -25.85 28.08
C LYS A 212 11.12 -24.39 27.70
N GLN A 213 12.35 -24.02 27.34
CA GLN A 213 12.66 -22.66 26.88
C GLN A 213 11.95 -22.31 25.57
N GLN A 214 11.88 -23.25 24.62
CA GLN A 214 11.13 -23.06 23.38
C GLN A 214 9.64 -22.93 23.62
N GLN A 215 9.04 -23.73 24.51
CA GLN A 215 7.63 -23.61 24.89
C GLN A 215 7.34 -22.24 25.53
N LEU A 216 8.22 -21.77 26.42
CA LEU A 216 8.08 -20.44 27.02
C LEU A 216 8.15 -19.33 25.95
N GLN A 217 9.07 -19.47 24.99
CA GLN A 217 9.19 -18.51 23.88
C GLN A 217 7.98 -18.55 22.95
N GLN A 218 7.39 -19.73 22.71
CA GLN A 218 6.16 -19.88 21.94
C GLN A 218 4.98 -19.24 22.67
N GLN A 219 4.84 -19.44 23.99
CA GLN A 219 3.81 -18.77 24.79
C GLN A 219 3.95 -17.24 24.75
N ARG A 220 5.17 -16.69 24.85
CA ARG A 220 5.40 -15.25 24.69
C ARG A 220 4.97 -14.74 23.32
N ARG A 221 5.28 -15.48 22.24
CA ARG A 221 4.84 -15.13 20.87
C ARG A 221 3.31 -15.20 20.73
N GLN A 222 2.66 -16.17 21.36
CA GLN A 222 1.20 -16.28 21.36
C GLN A 222 0.56 -15.11 22.11
N GLN A 223 1.06 -14.75 23.29
CA GLN A 223 0.58 -13.58 24.04
C GLN A 223 0.75 -12.27 23.26
N GLN A 224 1.84 -12.11 22.49
CA GLN A 224 2.01 -10.95 21.62
C GLN A 224 0.97 -10.90 20.49
N ARG A 225 0.70 -12.04 19.83
CA ARG A 225 -0.35 -12.14 18.82
C ARG A 225 -1.73 -11.83 19.40
N GLU A 226 -2.04 -12.37 20.58
CA GLU A 226 -3.32 -12.11 21.25
C GLU A 226 -3.47 -10.63 21.65
N LYS A 227 -2.40 -9.98 22.12
CA LYS A 227 -2.40 -8.54 22.39
C LYS A 227 -2.65 -7.72 21.13
N GLN A 228 -2.02 -8.06 20.01
CA GLN A 228 -2.25 -7.41 18.72
C GLN A 228 -3.69 -7.60 18.24
N LEU A 229 -4.23 -8.81 18.41
CA LEU A 229 -5.60 -9.15 18.01
C LEU A 229 -6.64 -8.43 18.88
N ARG A 230 -6.40 -8.30 20.19
CA ARG A 230 -7.22 -7.46 21.08
C ARG A 230 -7.19 -6.00 20.67
N LEU A 231 -6.00 -5.45 20.38
CA LEU A 231 -5.85 -4.07 19.95
C LEU A 231 -6.61 -3.80 18.65
N LEU A 232 -6.57 -4.74 17.69
CA LEU A 232 -7.37 -4.67 16.45
C LEU A 232 -8.87 -4.69 16.74
N GLN A 233 -9.35 -5.57 17.62
CA GLN A 233 -10.77 -5.62 17.99
C GLN A 233 -11.26 -4.35 18.70
N GLU A 234 -10.45 -3.79 19.59
CA GLU A 234 -10.75 -2.50 20.23
C GLU A 234 -10.78 -1.38 19.18
N TRP A 235 -9.86 -1.42 18.21
CA TRP A 235 -9.85 -0.47 17.10
C TRP A 235 -11.09 -0.60 16.22
N GLU A 236 -11.53 -1.84 15.90
CA GLU A 236 -12.76 -2.12 15.16
C GLU A 236 -14.01 -1.61 15.88
N LYS A 237 -14.10 -1.81 17.20
CA LYS A 237 -15.20 -1.30 18.02
C LYS A 237 -15.24 0.22 18.11
N ASN A 238 -14.06 0.86 18.07
CA ASN A 238 -13.91 2.30 18.17
C ASN A 238 -13.84 3.02 16.81
N LYS A 239 -14.01 2.32 15.68
CA LYS A 239 -14.09 3.02 14.40
C LYS A 239 -15.36 3.87 14.40
N PRO A 240 -15.25 5.20 14.17
CA PRO A 240 -16.45 6.00 13.96
C PRO A 240 -17.23 5.38 12.81
N PRO A 241 -18.55 5.17 12.95
CA PRO A 241 -19.35 4.51 11.93
C PRO A 241 -19.15 5.25 10.61
N ILE A 242 -18.68 4.53 9.59
CA ILE A 242 -18.46 5.09 8.27
C ILE A 242 -19.81 5.66 7.82
N PRO A 243 -19.90 6.98 7.53
CA PRO A 243 -21.15 7.56 7.12
C PRO A 243 -21.65 6.80 5.87
N PRO A 244 -22.95 6.50 5.78
CA PRO A 244 -23.48 5.75 4.65
C PRO A 244 -23.11 6.46 3.35
N PRO A 245 -22.72 5.72 2.29
CA PRO A 245 -22.31 6.31 1.03
C PRO A 245 -23.45 7.15 0.47
N GLN A 246 -23.27 8.48 0.47
CA GLN A 246 -24.22 9.39 -0.14
C GLN A 246 -23.99 9.37 -1.65
N LYS A 247 -24.91 8.74 -2.40
CA LYS A 247 -24.98 8.91 -3.85
C LYS A 247 -25.15 10.40 -4.17
N ARG A 248 -24.08 11.05 -4.60
CA ARG A 248 -24.12 12.38 -5.22
C ARG A 248 -24.64 12.27 -6.65
N HIS A 249 -25.92 11.92 -6.84
CA HIS A 249 -26.56 12.21 -8.13
C HIS A 249 -26.82 13.72 -8.22
N GLY A 250 -26.36 14.30 -9.33
CA GLY A 250 -26.12 15.73 -9.55
C GLY A 250 -27.34 16.64 -9.70
N ASP A 251 -28.49 16.36 -9.08
CA ASP A 251 -29.70 17.16 -9.33
C ASP A 251 -30.07 18.13 -8.20
N LYS A 252 -29.35 18.10 -7.07
CA LYS A 252 -29.66 18.97 -5.91
C LYS A 252 -28.93 20.31 -5.92
N GLN A 253 -27.85 20.45 -6.68
CA GLN A 253 -27.16 21.74 -6.80
C GLN A 253 -27.93 22.72 -7.69
N LEU A 254 -28.68 22.25 -8.69
CA LEU A 254 -29.63 23.07 -9.45
C LEU A 254 -30.84 23.54 -8.62
N LYS A 255 -31.22 22.80 -7.57
CA LYS A 255 -32.35 23.18 -6.69
C LYS A 255 -31.98 24.18 -5.60
N ARG A 256 -30.69 24.35 -5.28
CA ARG A 256 -30.24 25.25 -4.20
C ARG A 256 -29.85 26.64 -4.67
N SER A 257 -29.57 26.82 -5.96
CA SER A 257 -29.35 28.13 -6.56
C SER A 257 -30.68 28.81 -6.89
N GLY A 258 -31.57 29.02 -5.90
CA GLY A 258 -32.61 30.07 -5.85
C GLY A 258 -33.54 30.34 -7.05
N ILE A 259 -33.48 29.58 -8.14
CA ILE A 259 -34.31 29.75 -9.33
C ILE A 259 -35.52 28.87 -9.10
N ASN A 260 -36.63 29.52 -8.74
CA ASN A 260 -37.91 28.89 -8.46
C ASN A 260 -38.21 27.77 -9.47
N PRO A 261 -38.58 26.55 -9.02
CA PRO A 261 -38.87 25.42 -9.90
C PRO A 261 -40.08 25.65 -10.83
N GLU A 262 -40.85 26.73 -10.61
CA GLU A 262 -41.96 27.15 -11.49
C GLU A 262 -41.52 28.10 -12.62
N ALA A 263 -40.31 28.65 -12.55
CA ALA A 263 -39.75 29.48 -13.60
C ALA A 263 -38.80 28.64 -14.45
N GLU A 264 -39.34 27.86 -15.39
CA GLU A 264 -38.56 27.21 -16.44
C GLU A 264 -37.94 28.28 -17.37
N GLY A 265 -36.90 28.96 -16.91
CA GLY A 265 -36.20 30.01 -17.65
C GLY A 265 -34.84 30.33 -17.05
N ILE A 266 -33.90 30.69 -17.92
CA ILE A 266 -32.56 31.15 -17.57
C ILE A 266 -32.66 32.65 -17.29
N ILE A 267 -32.44 33.05 -16.04
CA ILE A 267 -32.38 34.46 -15.62
C ILE A 267 -30.95 34.70 -15.12
N VAL A 268 -30.24 35.62 -15.76
CA VAL A 268 -28.90 36.07 -15.38
C VAL A 268 -28.98 37.57 -15.14
N ASP A 269 -28.92 37.97 -13.88
CA ASP A 269 -28.92 39.38 -13.50
C ASP A 269 -27.47 39.90 -13.40
N SER A 270 -27.24 41.12 -13.86
CA SER A 270 -25.98 41.85 -13.72
C SER A 270 -24.73 41.10 -14.21
N PHE A 271 -24.72 40.68 -15.48
CA PHE A 271 -23.54 40.09 -16.11
C PHE A 271 -22.80 41.11 -17.00
N SER A 272 -21.47 40.96 -17.04
CA SER A 272 -20.57 41.75 -17.88
C SER A 272 -19.74 40.83 -18.77
N ILE A 273 -19.57 41.19 -20.05
CA ILE A 273 -18.71 40.46 -21.00
C ILE A 273 -17.50 41.33 -21.33
N SER A 274 -16.30 40.77 -21.23
CA SER A 274 -15.06 41.42 -21.65
C SER A 274 -14.28 40.52 -22.60
N VAL A 275 -13.73 41.10 -23.67
CA VAL A 275 -12.93 40.41 -24.68
C VAL A 275 -11.67 41.23 -24.94
N ALA A 276 -10.50 40.60 -24.84
CA ALA A 276 -9.19 41.24 -25.03
C ALA A 276 -8.98 42.51 -24.18
N GLY A 277 -9.42 42.49 -22.91
CA GLY A 277 -9.29 43.64 -22.01
C GLY A 277 -10.24 44.80 -22.29
N ARG A 278 -11.13 44.68 -23.28
CA ARG A 278 -12.23 45.64 -23.54
C ARG A 278 -13.53 45.08 -23.00
N GLN A 279 -14.26 45.89 -22.22
CA GLN A 279 -15.57 45.52 -21.72
C GLN A 279 -16.61 45.77 -22.83
N LEU A 280 -17.26 44.70 -23.29
CA LEU A 280 -18.28 44.75 -24.35
C LEU A 280 -19.69 44.95 -23.77
N LEU A 281 -19.99 44.27 -22.66
CA LEU A 281 -21.24 44.41 -21.92
C LEU A 281 -20.93 44.70 -20.46
N VAL A 282 -21.66 45.63 -19.87
CA VAL A 282 -21.53 46.04 -18.46
C VAL A 282 -22.92 46.00 -17.83
N ASP A 283 -23.04 45.32 -16.69
CA ASP A 283 -24.27 45.25 -15.87
C ASP A 283 -25.54 44.93 -16.66
N THR A 284 -25.42 44.03 -17.64
CA THR A 284 -26.57 43.61 -18.45
C THR A 284 -27.35 42.49 -17.78
N SER A 285 -28.65 42.39 -18.06
CA SER A 285 -29.52 41.31 -17.56
C SER A 285 -30.06 40.47 -18.71
N LEU A 286 -30.00 39.14 -18.61
CA LEU A 286 -30.50 38.20 -19.61
C LEU A 286 -31.65 37.37 -19.03
N LYS A 287 -32.78 37.33 -19.73
CA LYS A 287 -33.94 36.53 -19.34
C LYS A 287 -34.45 35.70 -20.52
N LEU A 288 -34.25 34.39 -20.45
CA LEU A 288 -34.70 33.41 -21.45
C LEU A 288 -35.75 32.50 -20.83
N MET A 289 -37.00 32.64 -21.24
CA MET A 289 -38.10 31.76 -20.83
C MET A 289 -38.22 30.55 -21.77
N LYS A 290 -38.43 29.34 -21.24
CA LYS A 290 -38.71 28.13 -22.04
C LYS A 290 -39.95 28.34 -22.91
N GLY A 291 -39.93 27.76 -24.12
CA GLY A 291 -41.02 27.85 -25.09
C GLY A 291 -41.04 29.12 -25.94
N ARG A 292 -40.08 30.04 -25.74
CA ARG A 292 -39.90 31.22 -26.61
C ARG A 292 -38.64 31.05 -27.47
N ARG A 293 -38.71 31.50 -28.72
CA ARG A 293 -37.57 31.53 -29.64
C ARG A 293 -36.88 32.89 -29.51
N TYR A 294 -35.58 32.87 -29.26
CA TYR A 294 -34.74 34.07 -29.19
C TYR A 294 -33.70 34.00 -30.30
N GLY A 295 -33.44 35.13 -30.95
CA GLY A 295 -32.35 35.29 -31.89
C GLY A 295 -31.36 36.30 -31.33
N LEU A 296 -30.07 35.99 -31.38
CA LEU A 296 -29.02 36.95 -31.08
C LEU A 296 -28.82 37.83 -32.32
N ILE A 297 -28.99 39.14 -32.18
CA ILE A 297 -28.77 40.12 -33.25
C ILE A 297 -27.59 40.99 -32.85
N GLY A 298 -26.53 40.95 -33.66
CA GLY A 298 -25.34 41.80 -33.54
C GLY A 298 -25.08 42.54 -34.85
N ARG A 299 -24.32 43.64 -34.76
CA ARG A 299 -23.75 44.33 -35.94
C ARG A 299 -22.45 43.68 -36.37
#